data_AF-L7ETH2-F1
#
_entry.id   AF-L7ETH2-F1
#
_cell.length_a   1.000
_cell.length_b   1.000
_cell.length_c   1.000
_cell.angle_alpha   90.00
_cell.angle_beta   90.00
_cell.angle_gamma   90.00
#
_symmetry.space_group_name_H-M   'P 1'
#
loop_
_entity.id
_entity.type
_entity.pdbx_description
1 polymer ?
#
loop_
_entity_poly.entity_id
_entity_poly.type
_entity_poly.pdbx_seq_one_letter_code
_entity_poly.pdbx_strand_id
1 'polypeptide(L)'
;MSTSFPFLQDWMENAPQDHPLADLIAEATGNTPADSSALVVVTAFENIIEALEKAKPERRGGVRRDFRKARTFDDLMIPRAEMVAGAKLARAGVPFDFGQRNGATDPDLMLRDMNLAIEVKARRLDGLQDLRDELQAALADVTPPVLVRLMPDSQPLTIKSATRAEVVAETLQRVRSRDLGSQTKVIDQPWSARTRLLLNIGIYQGDYLPNGSLVTVAGGFWGAEPGPHLIDVEGEVLAALEDEQKVRQAKTRPTILLFDAARTGMAWIRSELVWAQRLAMRLPDTTPFVGAAVMTPKLDDPDVGISLGVRENLSDQDRAAVDDLAHRLGLTGV
;
A
#
# COMPACT_ATOMS: atom_id res chain seq x y z
N MET A 1 -0.58 -24.78 27.44
CA MET A 1 -0.55 -23.31 27.51
C MET A 1 -1.39 -22.79 26.36
N SER A 2 -2.37 -21.93 26.61
CA SER A 2 -3.11 -21.26 25.52
C SER A 2 -2.10 -20.41 24.74
N THR A 3 -2.06 -20.56 23.42
CA THR A 3 -1.21 -19.73 22.57
C THR A 3 -1.86 -18.35 22.45
N SER A 4 -1.06 -17.28 22.49
CA SER A 4 -1.57 -15.91 22.54
C SER A 4 -2.24 -15.45 21.22
N PHE A 5 -1.97 -16.13 20.10
CA PHE A 5 -2.47 -15.81 18.76
C PHE A 5 -2.90 -17.08 18.01
N PRO A 6 -3.96 -17.78 18.46
CA PRO A 6 -4.34 -19.08 17.91
C PRO A 6 -4.68 -19.02 16.42
N PHE A 7 -5.34 -17.96 15.94
CA PHE A 7 -5.77 -17.87 14.55
C PHE A 7 -4.58 -17.63 13.60
N LEU A 8 -3.69 -16.71 13.98
CA LEU A 8 -2.47 -16.43 13.24
C LEU A 8 -1.54 -17.64 13.22
N GLN A 9 -1.41 -18.36 14.33
CA GLN A 9 -0.60 -19.57 14.39
C GLN A 9 -1.08 -20.63 13.39
N ASP A 10 -2.39 -20.86 13.30
CA ASP A 10 -2.95 -21.77 12.30
C ASP A 10 -2.64 -21.28 10.88
N TRP A 11 -2.79 -19.99 10.61
CA TRP A 11 -2.46 -19.43 9.29
C TRP A 11 -0.98 -19.59 8.93
N MET A 12 -0.10 -19.42 9.92
CA MET A 12 1.36 -19.57 9.84
C MET A 12 1.84 -21.03 9.82
N GLU A 13 0.96 -22.02 10.01
CA GLU A 13 1.36 -23.43 9.96
C GLU A 13 2.01 -23.78 8.61
N ASN A 14 3.25 -24.28 8.63
CA ASN A 14 4.08 -24.55 7.45
C ASN A 14 4.45 -23.29 6.63
N ALA A 15 4.38 -22.10 7.23
CA ALA A 15 5.03 -20.90 6.69
C ALA A 15 6.56 -21.12 6.63
N PRO A 16 7.25 -20.46 5.70
CA PRO A 16 8.71 -20.55 5.63
C PRO A 16 9.35 -19.88 6.86
N GLN A 17 10.59 -20.24 7.17
CA GLN A 17 11.30 -19.68 8.33
C GLN A 17 11.57 -18.17 8.18
N ASP A 18 11.75 -17.70 6.95
CA ASP A 18 11.97 -16.30 6.60
C ASP A 18 10.65 -15.52 6.39
N HIS A 19 9.52 -16.03 6.90
CA HIS A 19 8.26 -15.31 6.80
C HIS A 19 8.35 -13.95 7.52
N PRO A 20 7.85 -12.84 6.94
CA PRO A 20 8.02 -11.49 7.50
C PRO A 20 7.48 -11.28 8.91
N LEU A 21 6.50 -12.09 9.33
CA LEU A 21 5.94 -12.05 10.69
C LEU A 21 6.68 -12.93 11.71
N ALA A 22 7.62 -13.78 11.30
CA ALA A 22 8.25 -14.74 12.19
C ALA A 22 8.95 -14.05 13.37
N ASP A 23 9.78 -13.04 13.07
CA ASP A 23 10.51 -12.27 14.10
C ASP A 23 9.55 -11.46 14.97
N LEU A 24 8.52 -10.84 14.37
CA LEU A 24 7.51 -10.08 15.12
C LEU A 24 6.71 -10.97 16.08
N ILE A 25 6.37 -12.20 15.67
CA ILE A 25 5.67 -13.17 16.54
C ILE A 25 6.59 -13.59 17.68
N ALA A 26 7.87 -13.88 17.41
CA ALA A 26 8.85 -14.23 18.43
C ALA A 26 9.03 -13.09 19.45
N GLU A 27 9.12 -11.84 18.98
CA GLU A 27 9.21 -10.65 19.83
C GLU A 27 7.93 -10.43 20.66
N ALA A 28 6.75 -10.57 20.04
CA ALA A 28 5.46 -10.41 20.69
C ALA A 28 5.14 -11.49 21.75
N THR A 29 5.73 -12.68 21.61
CA THR A 29 5.54 -13.81 22.54
C THR A 29 6.66 -13.94 23.59
N GLY A 30 7.75 -13.18 23.44
CA GLY A 30 8.84 -13.12 24.40
C GLY A 30 8.49 -12.34 25.68
N ASN A 31 9.45 -12.26 26.62
CA ASN A 31 9.34 -11.45 27.86
C ASN A 31 9.55 -9.94 27.60
N THR A 32 9.26 -9.48 26.39
CA THR A 32 9.41 -8.09 25.95
C THR A 32 8.25 -7.26 26.53
N PRO A 33 8.40 -5.94 26.76
CA PRO A 33 7.34 -5.14 27.35
C PRO A 33 6.03 -5.28 26.57
N ALA A 34 4.91 -5.29 27.30
CA ALA A 34 3.56 -5.41 26.75
C ALA A 34 3.20 -4.29 25.74
N ASP A 35 4.03 -3.26 25.59
CA ASP A 35 3.86 -2.15 24.64
C ASP A 35 4.82 -2.23 23.43
N SER A 36 5.39 -3.40 23.13
CA SER A 36 6.23 -3.56 21.93
C SER A 36 5.40 -3.34 20.66
N SER A 37 5.98 -2.63 19.68
CA SER A 37 5.35 -2.44 18.36
C SER A 37 5.02 -3.77 17.68
N ALA A 38 5.84 -4.81 17.92
CA ALA A 38 5.59 -6.15 17.45
C ALA A 38 4.28 -6.73 17.99
N LEU A 39 3.97 -6.54 19.28
CA LEU A 39 2.72 -7.02 19.86
C LEU A 39 1.50 -6.39 19.19
N VAL A 40 1.53 -5.07 18.96
CA VAL A 40 0.40 -4.35 18.33
C VAL A 40 0.18 -4.83 16.90
N VAL A 41 1.25 -4.96 16.11
CA VAL A 41 1.18 -5.46 14.73
C VAL A 41 0.66 -6.90 14.68
N VAL A 42 1.22 -7.81 15.49
CA VAL A 42 0.80 -9.21 15.53
C VAL A 42 -0.66 -9.34 15.98
N THR A 43 -1.09 -8.55 16.96
CA THR A 43 -2.49 -8.48 17.41
C THR A 43 -3.42 -7.99 16.29
N ALA A 44 -2.99 -7.02 15.47
CA ALA A 44 -3.78 -6.57 14.34
C ALA A 44 -4.00 -7.68 13.31
N PHE A 45 -2.96 -8.48 12.99
CA PHE A 45 -3.12 -9.66 12.13
C PHE A 45 -4.04 -10.72 12.74
N GLU A 46 -3.88 -11.02 14.02
CA GLU A 46 -4.77 -11.95 14.75
C GLU A 46 -6.24 -11.52 14.62
N ASN A 47 -6.54 -10.24 14.88
CA ASN A 47 -7.89 -9.69 14.84
C ASN A 47 -8.49 -9.63 13.42
N ILE A 48 -7.66 -9.46 12.39
CA ILE A 48 -8.08 -9.57 10.98
C ILE A 48 -8.46 -11.02 10.67
N ILE A 49 -7.58 -11.97 11.01
CA ILE A 49 -7.78 -13.38 10.72
C ILE A 49 -8.99 -13.93 11.49
N GLU A 50 -9.13 -13.58 12.77
CA GLU A 50 -10.27 -13.99 13.59
C GLU A 50 -11.60 -13.56 12.95
N ALA A 51 -11.69 -12.31 12.45
CA ALA A 51 -12.89 -11.82 11.80
C ALA A 51 -13.25 -12.65 10.55
N LEU A 52 -12.24 -13.00 9.74
CA LEU A 52 -12.42 -13.86 8.56
C LEU A 52 -12.81 -15.29 8.94
N GLU A 53 -12.20 -15.86 9.98
CA GLU A 53 -12.50 -17.22 10.45
C GLU A 53 -13.92 -17.32 11.02
N LYS A 54 -14.40 -16.28 11.72
CA LYS A 54 -15.78 -16.19 12.22
C LYS A 54 -16.79 -16.03 11.08
N ALA A 55 -16.49 -15.21 10.08
CA ALA A 55 -17.37 -14.97 8.93
C ALA A 55 -17.47 -16.16 7.96
N LYS A 56 -16.44 -17.03 7.92
CA LYS A 56 -16.38 -18.22 7.05
C LYS A 56 -16.69 -17.92 5.56
N PRO A 57 -15.97 -16.98 4.92
CA PRO A 57 -16.06 -16.80 3.48
C PRO A 57 -15.55 -18.06 2.77
N GLU A 58 -16.18 -18.43 1.65
CA GLU A 58 -15.70 -19.52 0.81
C GLU A 58 -14.36 -19.14 0.19
N ARG A 59 -13.62 -20.18 -0.24
CA ARG A 59 -12.36 -20.05 -0.99
C ARG A 59 -11.23 -19.30 -0.26
N ARG A 60 -11.38 -18.99 1.03
CA ARG A 60 -10.35 -18.42 1.93
C ARG A 60 -9.00 -19.16 1.91
N GLY A 61 -9.00 -20.44 1.57
CA GLY A 61 -7.78 -21.26 1.44
C GLY A 61 -6.79 -20.69 0.43
N GLY A 62 -7.26 -19.98 -0.60
CA GLY A 62 -6.40 -19.24 -1.54
C GLY A 62 -5.63 -18.13 -0.85
N VAL A 63 -6.34 -17.22 -0.18
CA VAL A 63 -5.75 -16.09 0.57
C VAL A 63 -4.79 -16.57 1.67
N ARG A 64 -5.20 -17.57 2.46
CA ARG A 64 -4.34 -18.16 3.51
C ARG A 64 -3.04 -18.72 2.94
N ARG A 65 -3.09 -19.36 1.77
CA ARG A 65 -1.89 -19.88 1.08
C ARG A 65 -1.00 -18.74 0.59
N ASP A 66 -1.59 -17.67 0.04
CA ASP A 66 -0.83 -16.52 -0.48
C ASP A 66 -0.15 -15.76 0.68
N PHE A 67 -0.89 -15.53 1.78
CA PHE A 67 -0.35 -15.04 3.06
C PHE A 67 0.85 -15.87 3.52
N ARG A 68 0.68 -17.18 3.66
CA ARG A 68 1.72 -18.09 4.15
C ARG A 68 2.97 -18.14 3.27
N LYS A 69 2.83 -17.91 1.96
CA LYS A 69 3.93 -17.96 1.01
C LYS A 69 4.79 -16.71 0.99
N ALA A 70 4.33 -15.61 1.59
CA ALA A 70 5.05 -14.34 1.60
C ALA A 70 6.49 -14.53 2.11
N ARG A 71 7.44 -13.93 1.38
CA ARG A 71 8.88 -13.94 1.72
C ARG A 71 9.38 -12.57 2.13
N THR A 72 8.69 -11.52 1.69
CA THR A 72 8.99 -10.14 2.06
C THR A 72 7.73 -9.47 2.63
N PHE A 73 7.91 -8.39 3.39
CA PHE A 73 6.78 -7.56 3.82
C PHE A 73 5.96 -7.08 2.63
N ASP A 74 6.61 -6.77 1.50
CA ASP A 74 5.90 -6.33 0.30
C ASP A 74 5.00 -7.41 -0.29
N ASP A 75 5.44 -8.68 -0.26
CA ASP A 75 4.61 -9.82 -0.64
C ASP A 75 3.45 -10.02 0.33
N LEU A 76 3.70 -9.88 1.63
CA LEU A 76 2.70 -10.04 2.69
C LEU A 76 1.61 -8.98 2.63
N MET A 77 1.96 -7.75 2.23
CA MET A 77 1.01 -6.64 2.15
C MET A 77 -0.06 -6.83 1.07
N ILE A 78 0.21 -7.63 0.04
CA ILE A 78 -0.78 -7.93 -1.02
C ILE A 78 -1.98 -8.72 -0.45
N PRO A 79 -1.82 -9.94 0.11
CA PRO A 79 -2.94 -10.65 0.73
C PRO A 79 -3.47 -9.91 1.95
N ARG A 80 -2.64 -9.13 2.68
CA ARG A 80 -3.13 -8.31 3.80
C ARG A 80 -4.18 -7.29 3.36
N ALA A 81 -4.00 -6.63 2.21
CA ALA A 81 -4.96 -5.67 1.68
C ALA A 81 -6.34 -6.33 1.46
N GLU A 82 -6.38 -7.52 0.88
CA GLU A 82 -7.63 -8.28 0.72
C GLU A 82 -8.20 -8.74 2.07
N MET A 83 -7.34 -9.21 2.98
CA MET A 83 -7.75 -9.66 4.30
C MET A 83 -8.37 -8.55 5.13
N VAL A 84 -7.80 -7.33 5.13
CA VAL A 84 -8.33 -6.21 5.92
C VAL A 84 -9.65 -5.70 5.33
N ALA A 85 -9.77 -5.67 3.99
CA ALA A 85 -11.03 -5.35 3.33
C ALA A 85 -12.12 -6.39 3.66
N GLY A 86 -11.80 -7.68 3.58
CA GLY A 86 -12.69 -8.77 3.97
C GLY A 86 -13.05 -8.74 5.46
N ALA A 87 -12.10 -8.42 6.34
CA ALA A 87 -12.36 -8.30 7.78
C ALA A 87 -13.30 -7.12 8.08
N LYS A 88 -13.18 -6.00 7.36
CA LYS A 88 -14.11 -4.88 7.47
C LYS A 88 -15.52 -5.27 7.05
N LEU A 89 -15.68 -5.99 5.93
CA LEU A 89 -16.97 -6.56 5.51
C LEU A 89 -17.55 -7.51 6.58
N ALA A 90 -16.72 -8.42 7.10
CA ALA A 90 -17.11 -9.37 8.15
C ALA A 90 -17.63 -8.65 9.41
N ARG A 91 -16.93 -7.62 9.88
CA ARG A 91 -17.34 -6.82 11.06
C ARG A 91 -18.62 -6.02 10.79
N ALA A 92 -18.81 -5.56 9.56
CA ALA A 92 -20.05 -4.90 9.13
C ALA A 92 -21.21 -5.87 8.87
N GLY A 93 -21.01 -7.19 9.05
CA GLY A 93 -22.03 -8.19 8.78
C GLY A 93 -22.43 -8.30 7.31
N VAL A 94 -21.52 -7.96 6.38
CA VAL A 94 -21.72 -8.11 4.94
C VAL A 94 -21.21 -9.49 4.52
N PRO A 95 -22.06 -10.44 4.10
CA PRO A 95 -21.60 -11.76 3.68
C PRO A 95 -20.86 -11.69 2.35
N PHE A 96 -19.70 -12.34 2.27
CA PHE A 96 -18.85 -12.33 1.08
C PHE A 96 -18.08 -13.64 0.90
N ASP A 97 -17.55 -13.83 -0.30
CA ASP A 97 -16.63 -14.89 -0.68
C ASP A 97 -15.38 -14.33 -1.34
N PHE A 98 -14.26 -15.04 -1.21
CA PHE A 98 -13.06 -14.71 -1.97
C PHE A 98 -13.17 -15.21 -3.41
N GLY A 99 -12.63 -14.44 -4.36
CA GLY A 99 -12.50 -14.82 -5.76
C GLY A 99 -11.63 -16.06 -5.97
N GLN A 100 -11.81 -16.74 -7.09
CA GLN A 100 -10.93 -17.85 -7.48
C GLN A 100 -9.51 -17.35 -7.81
N ARG A 101 -8.50 -17.99 -7.22
CA ARG A 101 -7.11 -17.87 -7.67
C ARG A 101 -6.88 -18.77 -8.89
N ASN A 102 -6.04 -18.34 -9.85
CA ASN A 102 -5.60 -19.04 -11.08
C ASN A 102 -6.31 -18.65 -12.40
N GLY A 103 -6.38 -17.36 -12.71
CA GLY A 103 -6.79 -16.88 -14.04
C GLY A 103 -8.31 -16.87 -14.28
N ALA A 104 -9.10 -17.16 -13.25
CA ALA A 104 -10.53 -16.88 -13.27
C ALA A 104 -10.77 -15.36 -13.29
N THR A 105 -11.84 -14.93 -13.94
CA THR A 105 -12.27 -13.52 -14.04
C THR A 105 -13.04 -13.05 -12.81
N ASP A 106 -12.98 -13.78 -11.69
CA ASP A 106 -13.67 -13.41 -10.46
C ASP A 106 -12.96 -12.19 -9.82
N PRO A 107 -13.70 -11.17 -9.37
CA PRO A 107 -13.16 -10.15 -8.49
C PRO A 107 -12.72 -10.75 -7.14
N ASP A 108 -11.78 -10.08 -6.46
CA ASP A 108 -11.21 -10.56 -5.19
C ASP A 108 -12.24 -10.84 -4.09
N LEU A 109 -13.25 -9.99 -3.94
CA LEU A 109 -14.32 -10.13 -2.95
C LEU A 109 -15.68 -10.09 -3.65
N MET A 110 -16.48 -11.10 -3.40
CA MET A 110 -17.80 -11.28 -4.00
C MET A 110 -18.85 -11.15 -2.91
N LEU A 111 -19.68 -10.11 -2.95
CA LEU A 111 -20.70 -9.91 -1.91
C LEU A 111 -21.87 -10.85 -2.23
N ARG A 112 -22.30 -11.69 -1.27
CA ARG A 112 -23.26 -12.78 -1.54
C ARG A 112 -24.68 -12.25 -1.72
N ASP A 113 -25.06 -11.29 -0.87
CA ASP A 113 -26.42 -10.75 -0.80
C ASP A 113 -26.59 -9.45 -1.59
N MET A 114 -25.51 -8.98 -2.21
CA MET A 114 -25.48 -7.80 -3.05
C MET A 114 -24.98 -8.23 -4.42
N ASN A 115 -25.62 -7.79 -5.50
CA ASN A 115 -25.08 -8.03 -6.85
C ASN A 115 -23.87 -7.12 -7.12
N LEU A 116 -22.85 -7.21 -6.27
CA LEU A 116 -21.73 -6.29 -6.18
C LEU A 116 -20.45 -7.07 -5.83
N ALA A 117 -19.32 -6.59 -6.33
CA ALA A 117 -18.00 -7.13 -6.05
C ALA A 117 -17.04 -6.02 -5.66
N ILE A 118 -15.91 -6.41 -5.05
CA ILE A 118 -14.78 -5.54 -4.81
C ILE A 118 -13.54 -6.21 -5.41
N GLU A 119 -12.83 -5.47 -6.25
CA GLU A 119 -11.54 -5.86 -6.78
C GLU A 119 -10.45 -5.06 -6.07
N VAL A 120 -9.52 -5.72 -5.41
CA VAL A 120 -8.50 -5.03 -4.61
C VAL A 120 -7.25 -4.80 -5.46
N LYS A 121 -6.64 -3.62 -5.34
CA LYS A 121 -5.35 -3.31 -5.95
C LYS A 121 -4.43 -2.77 -4.87
N ALA A 122 -3.45 -3.58 -4.51
CA ALA A 122 -2.34 -3.15 -3.67
C ALA A 122 -1.09 -2.96 -4.52
N ARG A 123 -0.48 -1.78 -4.43
CA ARG A 123 0.79 -1.49 -5.08
C ARG A 123 1.64 -0.64 -4.16
N ARG A 124 2.92 -0.98 -4.05
CA ARG A 124 3.92 -0.08 -3.45
C ARG A 124 4.40 0.89 -4.52
N LEU A 125 4.29 2.18 -4.23
CA LEU A 125 4.78 3.27 -5.05
C LEU A 125 5.49 4.26 -4.12
N ASP A 126 6.79 4.05 -3.96
CA ASP A 126 7.64 4.94 -3.16
C ASP A 126 9.03 5.02 -3.78
N GLY A 127 9.13 5.73 -4.90
CA GLY A 127 10.37 5.82 -5.65
C GLY A 127 11.53 6.45 -4.86
N LEU A 128 11.22 7.26 -3.85
CA LEU A 128 12.25 7.88 -3.00
C LEU A 128 12.76 6.90 -1.95
N GLN A 129 11.88 6.13 -1.32
CA GLN A 129 12.30 5.06 -0.41
C GLN A 129 13.08 3.97 -1.16
N ASP A 130 12.66 3.60 -2.37
CA ASP A 130 13.42 2.67 -3.20
C ASP A 130 14.84 3.20 -3.49
N LEU A 131 14.98 4.48 -3.85
CA LEU A 131 16.28 5.11 -4.08
C LEU A 131 17.14 5.12 -2.80
N ARG A 132 16.52 5.39 -1.64
CA ARG A 132 17.20 5.35 -0.34
C ARG A 132 17.74 3.95 -0.06
N ASP A 133 16.93 2.91 -0.26
CA ASP A 133 17.30 1.53 0.01
C ASP A 133 18.42 1.06 -0.94
N GLU A 134 18.34 1.41 -2.23
CA GLU A 134 19.39 1.14 -3.23
C GLU A 134 20.71 1.85 -2.88
N LEU A 135 20.67 3.11 -2.46
CA LEU A 135 21.85 3.85 -2.01
C LEU A 135 22.44 3.28 -0.72
N GLN A 136 21.59 2.91 0.25
CA GLN A 136 22.02 2.32 1.51
C GLN A 136 22.79 1.01 1.25
N ALA A 137 22.25 0.15 0.39
CA ALA A 137 22.92 -1.09 -0.01
C ALA A 137 24.24 -0.81 -0.73
N ALA A 138 24.25 0.14 -1.67
CA ALA A 138 25.43 0.51 -2.45
C ALA A 138 26.57 1.09 -1.61
N LEU A 139 26.25 1.77 -0.51
CA LEU A 139 27.22 2.45 0.36
C LEU A 139 27.74 1.58 1.51
N ALA A 140 27.17 0.39 1.74
CA ALA A 140 27.44 -0.45 2.91
C ALA A 140 28.93 -0.75 3.14
N ASP A 141 29.69 -0.93 2.05
CA ASP A 141 31.12 -1.29 2.10
C ASP A 141 32.08 -0.11 1.89
N VAL A 142 31.58 1.14 1.87
CA VAL A 142 32.42 2.33 1.65
C VAL A 142 33.19 2.70 2.91
N THR A 143 34.52 2.89 2.78
CA THR A 143 35.41 3.32 3.87
C THR A 143 36.26 4.54 3.46
N PRO A 144 36.31 5.62 4.27
CA PRO A 144 35.52 5.85 5.49
C PRO A 144 34.02 6.00 5.17
N PRO A 145 33.12 5.76 6.13
CA PRO A 145 31.69 5.89 5.91
C PRO A 145 31.32 7.34 5.56
N VAL A 146 30.30 7.47 4.71
CA VAL A 146 29.73 8.76 4.31
C VAL A 146 28.25 8.80 4.68
N LEU A 147 27.77 10.00 4.97
CA LEU A 147 26.34 10.29 5.09
C LEU A 147 25.86 10.91 3.79
N VAL A 148 24.93 10.23 3.11
CA VAL A 148 24.20 10.77 1.96
C VAL A 148 22.86 11.33 2.43
N ARG A 149 22.56 12.57 2.06
CA ARG A 149 21.31 13.25 2.35
C ARG A 149 20.56 13.52 1.04
N LEU A 150 19.37 12.95 0.91
CA LEU A 150 18.46 13.17 -0.21
C LEU A 150 17.45 14.26 0.16
N MET A 151 17.36 15.30 -0.66
CA MET A 151 16.42 16.41 -0.46
C MET A 151 15.69 16.74 -1.76
N PRO A 152 14.53 16.10 -2.02
CA PRO A 152 13.72 16.45 -3.18
C PRO A 152 12.95 17.75 -2.93
N ASP A 153 12.73 18.53 -3.99
CA ASP A 153 11.91 19.74 -3.96
C ASP A 153 10.39 19.47 -3.90
N SER A 154 9.97 18.22 -4.04
CA SER A 154 8.63 17.70 -3.77
C SER A 154 8.68 16.18 -3.60
N GLN A 155 7.71 15.56 -2.94
CA GLN A 155 7.66 14.10 -2.80
C GLN A 155 7.32 13.43 -4.15
N PRO A 156 8.26 12.70 -4.80
CA PRO A 156 7.92 11.96 -6.00
C PRO A 156 7.14 10.70 -5.63
N LEU A 157 6.13 10.35 -6.42
CA LEU A 157 5.45 9.05 -6.26
C LEU A 157 6.33 7.90 -6.77
N THR A 158 6.93 8.09 -7.94
CA THR A 158 7.79 7.11 -8.60
C THR A 158 9.08 7.77 -9.07
N ILE A 159 10.20 7.08 -8.92
CA ILE A 159 11.45 7.35 -9.64
C ILE A 159 11.78 6.06 -10.37
N LYS A 160 11.87 6.09 -11.70
CA LYS A 160 12.11 4.89 -12.51
C LYS A 160 13.44 4.24 -12.13
N SER A 161 13.46 2.91 -12.12
CA SER A 161 14.65 2.13 -11.73
C SER A 161 15.92 2.53 -12.48
N ALA A 162 15.86 2.78 -13.79
CA ALA A 162 17.01 3.26 -14.56
C ALA A 162 17.56 4.59 -14.03
N THR A 163 16.68 5.56 -13.76
CA THR A 163 17.05 6.84 -13.16
C THR A 163 17.62 6.68 -11.75
N ARG A 164 17.07 5.77 -10.93
CA ARG A 164 17.62 5.49 -9.61
C ARG A 164 19.02 4.88 -9.70
N ALA A 165 19.22 3.92 -10.60
CA ALA A 165 20.52 3.31 -10.85
C ALA A 165 21.56 4.36 -11.30
N GLU A 166 21.19 5.32 -12.15
CA GLU A 166 22.05 6.45 -12.51
C GLU A 166 22.41 7.32 -11.30
N VAL A 167 21.43 7.68 -10.46
CA VAL A 167 21.67 8.46 -9.22
C VAL A 167 22.61 7.71 -8.29
N VAL A 168 22.42 6.40 -8.11
CA VAL A 168 23.28 5.54 -7.28
C VAL A 168 24.70 5.52 -7.83
N ALA A 169 24.86 5.29 -9.13
CA ALA A 169 26.16 5.22 -9.79
C ALA A 169 26.94 6.55 -9.68
N GLU A 170 26.29 7.68 -9.96
CA GLU A 170 26.88 9.01 -9.83
C GLU A 170 27.27 9.33 -8.39
N THR A 171 26.40 9.02 -7.43
CA THR A 171 26.67 9.24 -6.00
C THR A 171 27.88 8.42 -5.55
N LEU A 172 27.95 7.13 -5.92
CA LEU A 172 29.10 6.29 -5.62
C LEU A 172 30.39 6.81 -6.26
N GLN A 173 30.33 7.30 -7.50
CA GLN A 173 31.49 7.87 -8.18
C GLN A 173 32.00 9.11 -7.44
N ARG A 174 31.10 10.00 -6.99
CA ARG A 174 31.46 11.19 -6.20
C ARG A 174 32.09 10.80 -4.87
N VAL A 175 31.51 9.84 -4.16
CA VAL A 175 32.06 9.29 -2.91
C VAL A 175 33.47 8.75 -3.11
N ARG A 176 33.69 7.91 -4.13
CA ARG A 176 35.01 7.32 -4.46
C ARG A 176 36.04 8.37 -4.83
N SER A 177 35.61 9.45 -5.49
CA SER A 177 36.46 10.57 -5.88
C SER A 177 36.69 11.57 -4.74
N ARG A 178 36.09 11.35 -3.56
CA ARG A 178 36.08 12.28 -2.41
C ARG A 178 35.51 13.66 -2.76
N ASP A 179 34.58 13.70 -3.72
CA ASP A 179 33.83 14.89 -4.09
C ASP A 179 32.64 15.09 -3.13
N LEU A 180 32.96 15.60 -1.94
CA LEU A 180 31.99 15.86 -0.88
C LEU A 180 31.22 17.16 -1.15
N GLY A 181 30.03 17.29 -0.54
CA GLY A 181 29.16 18.44 -0.67
C GLY A 181 27.86 18.14 -1.40
N SER A 182 27.08 19.19 -1.67
CA SER A 182 25.73 19.10 -2.23
C SER A 182 25.71 19.38 -3.72
N GLN A 183 25.00 18.54 -4.47
CA GLN A 183 24.70 18.76 -5.88
C GLN A 183 23.21 18.58 -6.11
N THR A 184 22.61 19.44 -6.94
CA THR A 184 21.23 19.25 -7.39
C THR A 184 21.23 18.50 -8.72
N LYS A 185 20.55 17.36 -8.78
CA LYS A 185 20.25 16.63 -10.00
C LYS A 185 18.83 16.96 -10.45
N VAL A 186 18.68 17.29 -11.72
CA VAL A 186 17.37 17.43 -12.36
C VAL A 186 16.96 16.06 -12.90
N ILE A 187 15.78 15.59 -12.51
CA ILE A 187 15.20 14.34 -12.98
C ILE A 187 13.95 14.68 -13.80
N ASP A 188 14.01 14.42 -15.10
CA ASP A 188 12.84 14.55 -15.98
C ASP A 188 11.87 13.38 -15.75
N GLN A 189 10.62 13.71 -15.49
CA GLN A 189 9.53 12.78 -15.19
C GLN A 189 8.28 13.13 -16.00
N PRO A 190 8.29 13.01 -17.34
CA PRO A 190 7.17 13.44 -18.19
C PRO A 190 5.81 12.77 -17.89
N TRP A 191 5.81 11.70 -17.09
CA TRP A 191 4.61 10.98 -16.62
C TRP A 191 4.03 11.52 -15.31
N SER A 192 4.75 12.37 -14.57
CA SER A 192 4.30 12.93 -13.28
C SER A 192 3.73 14.33 -13.48
N ALA A 193 2.78 14.71 -12.62
CA ALA A 193 2.29 16.07 -12.45
C ALA A 193 3.44 17.06 -12.24
N ARG A 194 4.52 16.65 -11.57
CA ARG A 194 5.79 17.39 -11.57
C ARG A 194 6.75 16.77 -12.58
N THR A 195 6.72 17.32 -13.79
CA THR A 195 7.54 16.83 -14.91
C THR A 195 9.05 16.99 -14.73
N ARG A 196 9.49 17.79 -13.75
CA ARG A 196 10.88 17.96 -13.36
C ARG A 196 11.03 17.96 -11.85
N LEU A 197 11.69 16.94 -11.32
CA LEU A 197 12.06 16.85 -9.92
C LEU A 197 13.48 17.40 -9.73
N LEU A 198 13.67 18.31 -8.78
CA LEU A 198 14.99 18.71 -8.33
C LEU A 198 15.35 17.88 -7.10
N LEU A 199 16.34 16.99 -7.25
CA LEU A 199 16.85 16.17 -6.16
C LEU A 199 18.21 16.71 -5.71
N ASN A 200 18.26 17.37 -4.56
CA ASN A 200 19.52 17.75 -3.95
C ASN A 200 20.12 16.55 -3.20
N ILE A 201 21.37 16.23 -3.51
CA ILE A 201 22.12 15.11 -2.95
C ILE A 201 23.34 15.68 -2.24
N GLY A 202 23.29 15.70 -0.92
CA GLY A 202 24.41 16.06 -0.04
C GLY A 202 25.23 14.84 0.32
N ILE A 203 26.54 14.91 0.18
CA ILE A 203 27.48 13.87 0.63
C ILE A 203 28.37 14.49 1.70
N TYR A 204 28.32 13.94 2.91
CA TYR A 204 29.06 14.43 4.07
C TYR A 204 29.92 13.32 4.65
N GLN A 205 31.02 13.71 5.28
CA GLN A 205 31.84 12.75 6.01
C GLN A 205 31.05 12.19 7.20
N GLY A 206 31.03 10.87 7.33
CA GLY A 206 30.18 10.14 8.28
C GLY A 206 30.70 10.13 9.71
N ASP A 207 31.35 11.21 10.18
CA ASP A 207 31.91 11.29 11.54
C ASP A 207 30.81 11.12 12.63
N TYR A 208 29.53 11.33 12.26
CA TYR A 208 28.34 10.97 13.02
C TYR A 208 27.24 10.47 12.07
N LEU A 209 26.88 9.19 12.15
CA LEU A 209 25.76 8.61 11.41
C LEU A 209 24.49 8.67 12.27
N PRO A 210 23.48 9.49 11.92
CA PRO A 210 22.20 9.52 12.64
C PRO A 210 21.56 8.12 12.58
N ASN A 211 21.36 7.50 13.75
CA ASN A 211 20.76 6.17 13.89
C ASN A 211 21.49 5.06 13.09
N GLY A 212 22.77 5.24 12.75
CA GLY A 212 23.53 4.29 11.93
C GLY A 212 23.14 4.24 10.44
N SER A 213 22.24 5.12 9.97
CA SER A 213 21.87 5.18 8.55
C SER A 213 22.91 5.93 7.72
N LEU A 214 23.34 5.30 6.62
CA LEU A 214 24.21 5.92 5.61
C LEU A 214 23.44 6.89 4.71
N VAL A 215 22.12 6.73 4.62
CA VAL A 215 21.25 7.57 3.79
C VAL A 215 20.13 8.14 4.63
N THR A 216 19.97 9.47 4.57
CA THR A 216 18.86 10.19 5.19
C THR A 216 18.05 10.91 4.13
N VAL A 217 16.73 10.95 4.30
CA VAL A 217 15.83 11.74 3.46
C VAL A 217 15.39 12.93 4.30
N ALA A 218 15.57 14.14 3.77
CA ALA A 218 15.18 15.37 4.45
C ALA A 218 14.52 16.34 3.47
N GLY A 219 13.54 17.11 3.90
CA GLY A 219 12.76 17.90 2.93
C GLY A 219 11.86 17.02 2.07
N GLY A 220 11.12 17.64 1.17
CA GLY A 220 9.91 17.10 0.54
C GLY A 220 8.61 17.75 1.05
N PHE A 221 8.70 18.59 2.10
CA PHE A 221 7.57 19.24 2.79
C PHE A 221 7.41 20.74 2.49
N TRP A 222 8.28 21.34 1.66
CA TRP A 222 8.37 22.81 1.50
C TRP A 222 7.42 23.38 0.43
N GLY A 223 6.16 22.96 0.50
CA GLY A 223 5.05 23.58 -0.22
C GLY A 223 3.77 23.37 0.57
N ALA A 224 2.91 24.39 0.63
CA ALA A 224 1.61 24.32 1.31
C ALA A 224 0.64 23.32 0.68
N GLU A 225 1.00 22.73 -0.46
CA GLU A 225 0.15 21.79 -1.19
C GLU A 225 0.91 20.49 -1.49
N PRO A 226 0.39 19.34 -1.04
CA PRO A 226 0.80 18.03 -1.53
C PRO A 226 0.36 17.76 -2.99
N GLY A 227 0.13 18.83 -3.76
CA GLY A 227 -0.58 18.86 -5.03
C GLY A 227 -0.03 17.87 -6.04
N PRO A 228 1.23 17.98 -6.49
CA PRO A 228 1.75 17.09 -7.53
C PRO A 228 1.75 15.62 -7.11
N HIS A 229 2.20 15.32 -5.89
CA HIS A 229 2.22 13.95 -5.36
C HIS A 229 0.82 13.34 -5.35
N LEU A 230 -0.16 14.01 -4.75
CA LEU A 230 -1.51 13.47 -4.64
C LEU A 230 -2.30 13.50 -5.96
N ILE A 231 -1.88 14.30 -6.95
CA ILE A 231 -2.36 14.21 -8.33
C ILE A 231 -1.83 12.93 -8.98
N ASP A 232 -0.55 12.62 -8.79
CA ASP A 232 0.05 11.37 -9.29
C ASP A 232 -0.60 10.14 -8.66
N VAL A 233 -0.84 10.16 -7.34
CA VAL A 233 -1.53 9.06 -6.65
C VAL A 233 -2.90 8.82 -7.28
N GLU A 234 -3.64 9.89 -7.59
CA GLU A 234 -4.90 9.75 -8.31
C GLU A 234 -4.76 9.24 -9.74
N GLY A 235 -3.73 9.70 -10.45
CA GLY A 235 -3.41 9.20 -11.77
C GLY A 235 -3.24 7.68 -11.74
N GLU A 236 -2.57 7.13 -10.72
CA GLU A 236 -2.39 5.69 -10.55
C GLU A 236 -3.67 4.94 -10.19
N VAL A 237 -4.54 5.53 -9.35
CA VAL A 237 -5.88 4.94 -9.07
C VAL A 237 -6.72 4.90 -10.35
N LEU A 238 -6.73 5.98 -11.12
CA LEU A 238 -7.48 6.06 -12.38
C LEU A 238 -6.90 5.15 -13.45
N ALA A 239 -5.58 5.06 -13.57
CA ALA A 239 -4.91 4.13 -14.49
C ALA A 239 -5.23 2.67 -14.16
N ALA A 240 -5.45 2.34 -12.88
CA ALA A 240 -5.88 1.00 -12.49
C ALA A 240 -7.30 0.64 -12.97
N LEU A 241 -8.14 1.62 -13.33
CA LEU A 241 -9.44 1.38 -13.98
C LEU A 241 -9.29 0.93 -15.44
N GLU A 242 -8.15 1.18 -16.06
CA GLU A 242 -7.84 0.83 -17.46
C GLU A 242 -7.08 -0.51 -17.57
N ASP A 243 -6.69 -1.12 -16.44
CA ASP A 243 -6.02 -2.43 -16.39
C ASP A 243 -6.92 -3.49 -17.05
N GLU A 244 -6.49 -4.01 -18.22
CA GLU A 244 -7.30 -4.93 -19.05
C GLU A 244 -7.77 -6.17 -18.27
N GLN A 245 -6.94 -6.67 -17.35
CA GLN A 245 -7.31 -7.82 -16.53
C GLN A 245 -8.46 -7.45 -15.60
N LYS A 246 -8.37 -6.30 -14.93
CA LYS A 246 -9.40 -5.83 -14.00
C LYS A 246 -10.68 -5.39 -14.70
N VAL A 247 -10.56 -4.79 -15.89
CA VAL A 247 -11.68 -4.48 -16.78
C VAL A 247 -12.43 -5.76 -17.16
N ARG A 248 -11.73 -6.86 -17.46
CA ARG A 248 -12.40 -8.15 -17.73
C ARG A 248 -13.17 -8.66 -16.51
N GLN A 249 -12.60 -8.55 -15.31
CA GLN A 249 -13.29 -8.93 -14.07
C GLN A 249 -14.54 -8.07 -13.83
N ALA A 250 -14.42 -6.75 -13.95
CA ALA A 250 -15.53 -5.81 -13.75
C ALA A 250 -16.66 -5.95 -14.77
N LYS A 251 -16.38 -6.50 -15.96
CA LYS A 251 -17.42 -6.83 -16.96
C LYS A 251 -18.28 -8.04 -16.58
N THR A 252 -17.83 -8.88 -15.64
CA THR A 252 -18.60 -10.06 -15.22
C THR A 252 -19.71 -9.72 -14.22
N ARG A 253 -19.54 -8.66 -13.43
CA ARG A 253 -20.50 -8.19 -12.42
C ARG A 253 -20.18 -6.75 -12.00
N PRO A 254 -21.16 -5.93 -11.57
CA PRO A 254 -20.92 -4.65 -10.92
C PRO A 254 -19.80 -4.76 -9.87
N THR A 255 -18.73 -3.97 -10.04
CA THR A 255 -17.51 -4.08 -9.25
C THR A 255 -17.02 -2.70 -8.82
N ILE A 256 -16.62 -2.57 -7.56
CA ILE A 256 -15.87 -1.43 -7.03
C ILE A 256 -14.38 -1.76 -7.08
N LEU A 257 -13.56 -0.89 -7.67
CA LEU A 257 -12.11 -1.00 -7.55
C LEU A 257 -11.66 -0.43 -6.20
N LEU A 258 -11.10 -1.23 -5.31
CA LEU A 258 -10.56 -0.80 -4.02
C LEU A 258 -9.04 -0.71 -4.06
N PHE A 259 -8.50 0.50 -4.04
CA PHE A 259 -7.06 0.75 -4.08
C PHE A 259 -6.48 0.90 -2.67
N ASP A 260 -5.48 0.08 -2.34
CA ASP A 260 -4.67 0.22 -1.13
C ASP A 260 -3.57 1.28 -1.37
N ALA A 261 -3.72 2.41 -0.70
CA ALA A 261 -2.81 3.55 -0.78
C ALA A 261 -1.81 3.64 0.38
N ALA A 262 -1.78 2.66 1.30
CA ALA A 262 -0.91 2.70 2.48
C ALA A 262 0.59 2.76 2.14
N ARG A 263 0.98 2.20 0.98
CA ARG A 263 2.36 2.18 0.49
C ARG A 263 2.56 3.06 -0.74
N THR A 264 1.74 4.09 -0.88
CA THR A 264 1.70 4.98 -2.04
C THR A 264 2.12 6.38 -1.59
N GLY A 265 3.36 6.46 -1.10
CA GLY A 265 3.96 7.65 -0.50
C GLY A 265 3.10 8.27 0.60
N MET A 266 2.66 9.50 0.36
CA MET A 266 1.95 10.34 1.32
C MET A 266 0.44 10.39 1.08
N ALA A 267 -0.14 9.41 0.38
CA ALA A 267 -1.58 9.35 0.11
C ALA A 267 -2.47 9.50 1.36
N TRP A 268 -1.95 9.07 2.52
CA TRP A 268 -2.60 9.12 3.83
C TRP A 268 -2.91 10.53 4.34
N ILE A 269 -2.29 11.58 3.81
CA ILE A 269 -2.55 12.97 4.24
C ILE A 269 -3.89 13.52 3.75
N ARG A 270 -4.46 12.92 2.69
CA ARG A 270 -5.76 13.33 2.15
C ARG A 270 -6.86 12.64 2.97
N SER A 271 -7.82 13.44 3.45
CA SER A 271 -8.96 12.90 4.19
C SER A 271 -9.86 12.04 3.32
N GLU A 272 -10.61 11.15 3.97
CA GLU A 272 -11.47 10.19 3.27
C GLU A 272 -12.55 10.87 2.42
N LEU A 273 -13.17 11.92 2.96
CA LEU A 273 -14.17 12.69 2.23
C LEU A 273 -13.61 13.32 0.94
N VAL A 274 -12.40 13.86 1.00
CA VAL A 274 -11.76 14.47 -0.17
C VAL A 274 -11.40 13.39 -1.20
N TRP A 275 -10.95 12.21 -0.76
CA TRP A 275 -10.75 11.06 -1.64
C TRP A 275 -12.04 10.66 -2.35
N ALA A 276 -13.13 10.45 -1.62
CA ALA A 276 -14.43 10.05 -2.17
C ALA A 276 -14.93 11.04 -3.24
N GLN A 277 -14.92 12.34 -2.93
CA GLN A 277 -15.34 13.40 -3.85
C GLN A 277 -14.47 13.45 -5.12
N ARG A 278 -13.15 13.37 -4.97
CA ARG A 278 -12.21 13.41 -6.11
C ARG A 278 -12.38 12.19 -7.02
N LEU A 279 -12.60 11.02 -6.45
CA LEU A 279 -12.86 9.80 -7.23
C LEU A 279 -14.19 9.91 -7.98
N ALA A 280 -15.28 10.30 -7.31
CA ALA A 280 -16.58 10.47 -7.94
C ALA A 280 -16.53 11.45 -9.14
N MET A 281 -15.84 12.58 -8.99
CA MET A 281 -15.69 13.59 -10.07
C MET A 281 -14.85 13.12 -11.27
N ARG A 282 -13.98 12.12 -11.10
CA ARG A 282 -12.99 11.71 -12.11
C ARG A 282 -13.23 10.32 -12.68
N LEU A 283 -14.21 9.59 -12.16
CA LEU A 283 -14.61 8.29 -12.70
C LEU A 283 -15.15 8.47 -14.13
N PRO A 284 -14.54 7.83 -15.13
CA PRO A 284 -15.05 7.91 -16.50
C PRO A 284 -16.40 7.22 -16.60
N ASP A 285 -17.38 7.81 -17.29
CA ASP A 285 -18.68 7.16 -17.52
C ASP A 285 -18.55 5.82 -18.25
N THR A 286 -17.52 5.67 -19.07
CA THR A 286 -17.21 4.49 -19.89
C THR A 286 -16.56 3.34 -19.12
N THR A 287 -16.17 3.56 -17.86
CA THR A 287 -15.52 2.52 -17.06
C THR A 287 -16.49 1.36 -16.74
N PRO A 288 -16.07 0.08 -16.74
CA PRO A 288 -16.95 -1.02 -16.35
C PRO A 288 -17.22 -1.07 -14.84
N PHE A 289 -16.43 -0.35 -14.03
CA PHE A 289 -16.58 -0.29 -12.59
C PHE A 289 -17.78 0.59 -12.20
N VAL A 290 -18.49 0.22 -11.14
CA VAL A 290 -19.57 1.06 -10.58
C VAL A 290 -19.05 2.16 -9.67
N GLY A 291 -17.82 1.99 -9.16
CA GLY A 291 -17.13 2.98 -8.33
C GLY A 291 -15.66 2.65 -8.16
N ALA A 292 -14.94 3.60 -7.59
CA ALA A 292 -13.56 3.42 -7.12
C ALA A 292 -13.47 3.86 -5.67
N ALA A 293 -12.72 3.11 -4.89
CA ALA A 293 -12.49 3.36 -3.50
C ALA A 293 -10.99 3.37 -3.18
N VAL A 294 -10.62 4.12 -2.14
CA VAL A 294 -9.28 4.14 -1.57
C VAL A 294 -9.35 3.71 -0.12
N MET A 295 -8.41 2.86 0.29
CA MET A 295 -8.17 2.52 1.69
C MET A 295 -6.70 2.76 2.04
N THR A 296 -6.45 3.11 3.30
CA THR A 296 -5.08 3.34 3.81
C THR A 296 -4.85 2.50 5.07
N PRO A 297 -4.76 1.17 4.94
CA PRO A 297 -4.57 0.29 6.09
C PRO A 297 -3.21 0.53 6.76
N LYS A 298 -3.21 0.55 8.10
CA LYS A 298 -1.96 0.57 8.88
C LYS A 298 -1.62 -0.84 9.33
N LEU A 299 -0.33 -1.12 9.57
CA LEU A 299 0.14 -2.44 10.00
C LEU A 299 -0.38 -2.83 11.39
N ASP A 300 -0.51 -1.84 12.27
CA ASP A 300 -0.90 -1.93 13.68
C ASP A 300 -2.41 -1.78 13.91
N ASP A 301 -3.19 -1.53 12.85
CA ASP A 301 -4.64 -1.40 12.91
C ASP A 301 -5.32 -2.60 12.22
N PRO A 302 -6.21 -3.33 12.91
CA PRO A 302 -6.96 -4.41 12.30
C PRO A 302 -8.13 -3.94 11.44
N ASP A 303 -8.51 -2.66 11.47
CA ASP A 303 -9.55 -2.05 10.65
C ASP A 303 -8.96 -1.06 9.63
N VAL A 304 -9.81 -0.54 8.75
CA VAL A 304 -9.40 0.40 7.73
C VAL A 304 -10.51 1.38 7.35
N GLY A 305 -10.18 2.65 7.16
CA GLY A 305 -11.07 3.62 6.53
C GLY A 305 -11.20 3.38 5.03
N ILE A 306 -12.41 3.54 4.48
CA ILE A 306 -12.66 3.41 3.03
C ILE A 306 -13.31 4.69 2.52
N SER A 307 -12.73 5.27 1.48
CA SER A 307 -13.28 6.41 0.76
C SER A 307 -13.83 5.94 -0.57
N LEU A 308 -15.14 6.06 -0.81
CA LEU A 308 -15.78 5.54 -2.02
C LEU A 308 -16.33 6.67 -2.88
N GLY A 309 -15.85 6.76 -4.12
CA GLY A 309 -16.48 7.54 -5.19
C GLY A 309 -17.26 6.63 -6.12
N VAL A 310 -18.46 7.06 -6.50
CA VAL A 310 -19.39 6.28 -7.32
C VAL A 310 -19.61 6.98 -8.64
N ARG A 311 -19.80 6.21 -9.72
CA ARG A 311 -20.13 6.77 -11.04
C ARG A 311 -21.50 7.46 -10.98
N GLU A 312 -21.65 8.59 -11.65
CA GLU A 312 -22.91 9.35 -11.67
C GLU A 312 -24.06 8.55 -12.30
N ASN A 313 -23.78 7.88 -13.41
CA ASN A 313 -24.77 7.18 -14.23
C ASN A 313 -24.92 5.69 -13.87
N LEU A 314 -25.17 5.37 -12.60
CA LEU A 314 -25.51 4.00 -12.19
C LEU A 314 -26.97 3.64 -12.50
N SER A 315 -27.22 2.35 -12.70
CA SER A 315 -28.58 1.83 -12.64
C SER A 315 -29.13 1.95 -11.21
N ASP A 316 -30.45 2.06 -11.05
CA ASP A 316 -31.08 2.13 -9.72
C ASP A 316 -30.71 0.93 -8.84
N GLN A 317 -30.56 -0.24 -9.46
CA GLN A 317 -30.16 -1.47 -8.77
C GLN A 317 -28.71 -1.38 -8.25
N ASP A 318 -27.77 -0.93 -9.08
CA ASP A 318 -26.37 -0.79 -8.68
C ASP A 318 -26.22 0.31 -7.62
N ARG A 319 -26.92 1.43 -7.79
CA ARG A 319 -26.96 2.53 -6.82
C ARG A 319 -27.45 2.05 -5.46
N ALA A 320 -28.56 1.32 -5.41
CA ALA A 320 -29.09 0.76 -4.17
C ALA A 320 -28.14 -0.23 -3.51
N ALA A 321 -27.46 -1.08 -4.28
CA ALA A 321 -26.47 -2.03 -3.75
C ALA A 321 -25.25 -1.32 -3.16
N VAL A 322 -24.77 -0.27 -3.84
CA VAL A 322 -23.66 0.56 -3.36
C VAL A 322 -24.05 1.34 -2.11
N ASP A 323 -25.28 1.87 -2.05
CA ASP A 323 -25.79 2.61 -0.88
C ASP A 323 -25.97 1.72 0.35
N ASP A 324 -26.49 0.50 0.19
CA ASP A 324 -26.57 -0.49 1.28
C ASP A 324 -25.16 -0.87 1.77
N LEU A 325 -24.21 -1.10 0.86
CA LEU A 325 -22.83 -1.36 1.24
C LEU A 325 -22.23 -0.18 2.01
N ALA A 326 -22.35 1.04 1.49
CA ALA A 326 -21.82 2.25 2.11
C ALA A 326 -22.41 2.46 3.51
N HIS A 327 -23.73 2.26 3.66
CA HIS A 327 -24.42 2.34 4.93
C HIS A 327 -23.89 1.33 5.95
N ARG A 328 -23.79 0.05 5.58
CA ARG A 328 -23.29 -1.02 6.48
C ARG A 328 -21.83 -0.83 6.87
N LEU A 329 -21.03 -0.30 5.96
CA LEU A 329 -19.62 0.03 6.22
C LEU A 329 -19.43 1.34 7.01
N GLY A 330 -20.51 2.10 7.26
CA GLY A 330 -20.46 3.38 7.96
C GLY A 330 -19.74 4.47 7.18
N LEU A 331 -19.76 4.43 5.84
CA LEU A 331 -19.06 5.39 5.00
C LEU A 331 -19.82 6.74 4.97
N THR A 332 -19.08 7.84 4.97
CA THR A 332 -19.64 9.19 4.85
C THR A 332 -19.25 9.82 3.51
N GLY A 333 -20.18 10.50 2.85
CA GLY A 333 -19.90 11.28 1.63
C GLY A 333 -19.87 10.48 0.33
N VAL A 334 -20.67 9.41 0.26
CA VAL A 334 -20.91 8.57 -0.94
C VAL A 334 -22.09 9.11 -1.75
#